data_AF-A0A367IWX7-F1
#
_entry.id   AF-A0A367IWX7-F1
#
_cell.length_a   1.000
_cell.length_b   1.000
_cell.length_c   1.000
_cell.angle_alpha   90.00
_cell.angle_beta   90.00
_cell.angle_gamma   90.00
#
_symmetry.space_group_name_H-M   'P 1'
#
loop_
_entity.id
_entity.type
_entity.pdbx_description
1 polymer ?
#
loop_
_entity_poly.entity_id
_entity_poly.type
_entity_poly.pdbx_seq_one_letter_code
_entity_poly.pdbx_strand_id
1 'polypeptide(L)' 'ANPTALLLSGIMMLKHMRLYDQASNIEQAVFKTLAEGKSLTADLGGRASNSEYTKSVIGNLKFD' A
#
# COMPACT_ATOMS: atom_id res chain seq x y z
N ALA A 1 -10.09 -4.13 -8.60
CA ALA A 1 -10.20 -4.50 -7.18
C ALA A 1 -9.11 -3.77 -6.40
N ASN A 2 -9.47 -3.24 -5.24
CA ASN A 2 -8.57 -2.53 -4.34
C ASN A 2 -7.87 -3.48 -3.36
N PRO A 3 -6.53 -3.59 -3.40
CA PRO A 3 -5.79 -4.48 -2.52
C PRO A 3 -5.55 -3.90 -1.11
N THR A 4 -5.99 -2.66 -0.82
CA THR A 4 -5.64 -1.95 0.43
C THR A 4 -6.01 -2.72 1.70
N ALA A 5 -7.22 -3.28 1.78
CA ALA A 5 -7.64 -4.02 2.97
C ALA A 5 -6.75 -5.25 3.25
N LEU A 6 -6.33 -5.96 2.21
CA LEU A 6 -5.42 -7.10 2.32
C LEU A 6 -4.01 -6.65 2.73
N LEU A 7 -3.53 -5.54 2.15
CA LEU A 7 -2.22 -4.96 2.51
C LEU A 7 -2.19 -4.52 3.99
N LEU A 8 -3.23 -3.85 4.46
CA LEU A 8 -3.35 -3.46 5.87
C LEU A 8 -3.41 -4.68 6.80
N SER A 9 -4.11 -5.74 6.40
CA SER A 9 -4.11 -7.02 7.13
C SER A 9 -2.70 -7.63 7.22
N GLY A 10 -1.93 -7.58 6.12
CA GLY A 10 -0.53 -8.00 6.10
C GLY A 10 0.37 -7.14 7.00
N ILE A 11 0.17 -5.82 7.01
CA ILE A 11 0.87 -4.91 7.92
C ILE A 11 0.57 -5.25 9.39
N MET A 12 -0.71 -5.51 9.72
CA MET A 12 -1.09 -5.94 11.08
C MET A 12 -0.41 -7.26 11.47
N MET A 13 -0.30 -8.22 10.54
CA MET A 13 0.43 -9.47 10.76
C MET A 13 1.92 -9.22 11.02
N LEU A 14 2.58 -8.36 10.23
CA LEU A 14 3.98 -8.00 10.46
C LEU A 14 4.18 -7.34 11.84
N LYS A 15 3.28 -6.43 12.23
CA LYS A 15 3.28 -5.82 13.58
C LYS A 15 3.12 -6.88 14.67
N HIS A 16 2.23 -7.87 14.49
CA HIS A 16 2.05 -8.99 15.41
C HIS A 16 3.33 -9.83 15.56
N MET A 17 4.08 -10.02 14.46
CA MET A 17 5.36 -10.73 14.45
C MET A 17 6.55 -9.87 14.93
N ARG A 18 6.30 -8.64 15.41
CA ARG A 18 7.33 -7.66 15.82
C ARG A 18 8.26 -7.20 14.69
N LEU A 19 7.83 -7.33 13.42
CA LEU A 19 8.54 -6.87 12.23
C LEU A 19 8.16 -5.41 11.91
N TYR A 20 8.47 -4.50 12.84
CA TYR A 20 7.96 -3.13 12.81
C TYR A 20 8.54 -2.28 11.67
N ASP A 21 9.81 -2.46 11.32
CA ASP A 21 10.46 -1.66 10.28
C ASP A 21 9.86 -1.98 8.90
N GLN A 22 9.69 -3.26 8.60
CA GLN A 22 9.03 -3.72 7.37
C GLN A 22 7.56 -3.25 7.34
N ALA A 23 6.84 -3.40 8.46
CA ALA A 23 5.46 -2.96 8.57
C ALA A 23 5.32 -1.44 8.32
N SER A 24 6.19 -0.64 8.94
CA SER A 24 6.19 0.82 8.83
C SER A 24 6.52 1.29 7.43
N ASN A 25 7.50 0.66 6.76
CA ASN A 25 7.86 0.97 5.38
C ASN A 25 6.68 0.72 4.42
N ILE A 26 6.03 -0.44 4.53
CA ILE A 26 4.88 -0.79 3.68
C ILE A 26 3.68 0.12 4.00
N GLU A 27 3.41 0.39 5.27
CA GLU A 27 2.31 1.27 5.71
C GLU A 27 2.47 2.70 5.17
N GLN A 28 3.68 3.26 5.27
CA GLN A 28 4.00 4.57 4.70
C GLN A 28 3.83 4.58 3.18
N ALA A 29 4.27 3.54 2.48
CA ALA A 29 4.14 3.45 1.03
C ALA A 29 2.68 3.39 0.58
N VAL A 30 1.84 2.61 1.28
CA VAL A 30 0.39 2.54 1.03
C VAL A 30 -0.27 3.89 1.27
N PHE A 31 -0.01 4.54 2.41
CA PHE A 31 -0.60 5.85 2.69
C PHE A 31 -0.14 6.93 1.71
N LYS A 32 1.11 6.89 1.27
CA LYS A 32 1.62 7.82 0.26
C LYS A 32 0.90 7.64 -1.07
N THR A 33 0.71 6.40 -1.55
CA THR A 33 -0.04 6.12 -2.78
C THR A 33 -1.50 6.58 -2.68
N LEU A 34 -2.15 6.40 -1.52
CA LEU A 34 -3.50 6.90 -1.28
C LEU A 34 -3.55 8.43 -1.28
N ALA A 35 -2.61 9.09 -0.60
CA ALA A 35 -2.53 10.55 -0.50
C ALA A 35 -2.22 11.23 -1.85
N GLU A 36 -1.42 10.59 -2.71
CA GLU A 36 -1.12 11.10 -4.05
C GLU A 36 -2.34 11.10 -4.97
N GLY A 37 -3.31 10.21 -4.74
CA GLY A 37 -4.57 10.16 -5.49
C GLY A 37 -4.47 9.78 -6.97
N LYS A 38 -3.27 9.55 -7.51
CA LYS A 38 -3.02 9.31 -8.94
C LYS A 38 -3.35 7.90 -9.41
N SER A 39 -3.07 6.90 -8.57
CA SER A 39 -3.18 5.48 -8.92
C SER A 39 -4.32 4.78 -8.16
N LEU A 40 -5.39 5.51 -7.86
CA LEU A 40 -6.54 4.97 -7.13
C LEU A 40 -7.38 4.02 -8.00
N THR A 41 -7.88 2.94 -7.40
CA THR A 41 -8.81 2.02 -8.06
C THR A 41 -10.21 2.62 -8.16
N ALA A 42 -11.07 2.03 -8.99
CA ALA A 42 -12.43 2.51 -9.23
C ALA A 42 -13.27 2.72 -7.96
N ASP A 43 -13.13 1.84 -6.97
CA ASP A 43 -13.82 1.91 -5.68
C ASP A 43 -13.32 3.07 -4.77
N LEU A 44 -12.13 3.60 -5.05
CA LEU A 44 -11.58 4.79 -4.40
C LEU A 44 -11.74 6.05 -5.26
N GLY A 45 -12.57 6.00 -6.32
CA GLY A 45 -12.84 7.14 -7.20
C GLY A 45 -11.80 7.38 -8.31
N GLY A 46 -10.84 6.46 -8.48
CA GLY A 46 -9.86 6.53 -9.56
C GLY A 46 -10.19 5.65 -10.76
N ARG A 47 -9.21 5.45 -11.65
CA ARG A 47 -9.33 4.60 -12.85
C ARG A 47 -8.21 3.56 -12.96
N ALA A 48 -7.35 3.48 -11.95
CA ALA A 48 -6.22 2.57 -11.98
C ALA A 48 -6.67 1.11 -11.81
N SER A 49 -5.98 0.24 -12.52
CA SER A 49 -6.04 -1.20 -12.32
C SER A 49 -5.39 -1.60 -10.99
N ASN A 50 -5.68 -2.82 -10.55
CA ASN A 50 -5.03 -3.41 -9.37
C ASN A 50 -3.49 -3.42 -9.50
N SER A 51 -2.99 -3.73 -10.70
CA SER A 51 -1.56 -3.77 -10.98
C SER A 51 -0.90 -2.38 -10.93
N GLU A 52 -1.58 -1.34 -11.42
CA GLU A 52 -1.08 0.04 -11.36
C GLU A 52 -1.04 0.57 -9.92
N TYR A 53 -2.09 0.30 -9.12
CA TYR A 53 -2.08 0.60 -7.69
C TYR A 53 -0.90 -0.08 -7.00
N THR A 54 -0.72 -1.38 -7.24
CA THR A 54 0.36 -2.17 -6.62
C THR A 54 1.75 -1.67 -7.02
N LYS A 55 1.96 -1.33 -8.30
CA LYS A 55 3.21 -0.72 -8.77
C LYS A 55 3.49 0.62 -8.10
N SER A 56 2.47 1.45 -7.91
CA SER A 56 2.61 2.73 -7.22
C SER A 56 3.02 2.55 -5.76
N VAL A 57 2.43 1.58 -5.06
CA VAL A 57 2.85 1.23 -3.69
C VAL A 57 4.31 0.77 -3.67
N ILE A 58 4.70 -0.15 -4.56
CA ILE A 58 6.08 -0.65 -4.64
C ILE A 58 7.07 0.49 -4.91
N GLY A 59 6.74 1.42 -5.80
CA GLY A 59 7.60 2.59 -6.09
C GLY A 59 7.74 3.57 -4.92
N ASN A 60 6.87 3.48 -3.91
CA ASN A 60 6.92 4.28 -2.70
C ASN A 60 7.64 3.58 -1.52
N LEU A 61 8.07 2.33 -1.69
CA LEU A 61 8.88 1.63 -0.69
C LEU A 61 10.29 2.22 -0.62
N LYS A 62 10.85 2.27 0.59
CA LYS A 62 12.27 2.58 0.80
C LYS A 62 13.09 1.31 0.69
N PHE A 63 14.18 1.37 -0.07
CA PHE A 63 15.20 0.34 -0.14
C PHE A 63 16.46 0.94 0.49
N ASP A 64 16.94 0.31 1.55
CA ASP A 64 18.24 0.63 2.17
C ASP A 64 19.38 0.00 1.35
#